data_AF-A0A7J3MEY1-F1
#
_entry.id   AF-A0A7J3MEY1-F1
#
_cell.length_a   1.000
_cell.length_b   1.000
_cell.length_c   1.000
_cell.angle_alpha   90.00
_cell.angle_beta   90.00
_cell.angle_gamma   90.00
#
_symmetry.space_group_name_H-M   'P 1'
#
loop_
_entity.id
_entity.type
_entity.pdbx_description
1 polymer ?
#
loop_
_entity_poly.entity_id
_entity_poly.type
_entity_poly.pdbx_seq_one_letter_code
_entity_poly.pdbx_strand_id
1 'polypeptide(L)'
;QGTNIRKMNKQEYKKYRINTQYIPQDPYASLNPYRRVIDLLIDVVKYHKLASTDEEALEVVRDVMVRVGLTPPEKYLKRYPFQLSGGERQRLSIARAVVLKPRYIVADEPVTMLDASLKAGVMKTLKNNVRDIGASLLFITHEISLLQFFGSQTRVYVMYLGEILEHCRLSDLVTNPLHPYTKALLDAIPLPDPTMRESRKVSITGQIPSPINKPSGCPLHPRCLYVKPICRDEKPPLKNVEKDHFVACHLY
;
A
#
# COMPACT_ATOMS: atom_id res chain seq x y z
N GLN A 1 15.69 -16.20 -4.06
CA GLN A 1 15.06 -17.43 -4.57
C GLN A 1 13.56 -17.36 -4.29
N GLY A 2 12.71 -17.83 -5.21
CA GLY A 2 11.25 -17.84 -5.04
C GLY A 2 10.59 -18.82 -6.01
N THR A 3 9.45 -19.37 -5.64
CA THR A 3 8.69 -20.31 -6.48
C THR A 3 7.64 -19.54 -7.30
N ASN A 4 7.51 -19.85 -8.59
CA ASN A 4 6.49 -19.24 -9.42
C ASN A 4 5.09 -19.67 -8.95
N ILE A 5 4.30 -18.72 -8.46
CA ILE A 5 2.95 -18.95 -7.92
C ILE A 5 2.03 -19.62 -8.95
N ARG A 6 2.19 -19.31 -10.25
CA ARG A 6 1.38 -19.90 -11.33
C ARG A 6 1.64 -21.39 -11.54
N LYS A 7 2.74 -21.91 -10.99
CA LYS A 7 3.13 -23.33 -11.10
C LYS A 7 2.85 -24.12 -9.81
N MET A 8 2.31 -23.49 -8.77
CA MET A 8 2.05 -24.15 -7.49
C MET A 8 0.86 -25.10 -7.59
N ASN A 9 0.97 -26.27 -6.96
CA ASN A 9 -0.17 -27.15 -6.74
C ASN A 9 -1.08 -26.64 -5.60
N LYS A 10 -2.21 -27.31 -5.37
CA LYS A 10 -3.21 -26.90 -4.37
C LYS A 10 -2.67 -26.81 -2.94
N GLN A 11 -1.77 -27.71 -2.54
CA GLN A 11 -1.21 -27.74 -1.19
C GLN A 11 -0.19 -26.62 -0.98
N GLU A 12 0.68 -26.41 -1.97
CA GLU A 12 1.65 -25.31 -2.00
C GLU A 12 0.93 -23.96 -1.97
N TYR A 13 -0.12 -23.80 -2.77
CA TYR A 13 -0.92 -22.58 -2.80
C TYR A 13 -1.62 -22.29 -1.47
N LYS A 14 -2.12 -23.33 -0.78
CA LYS A 14 -2.68 -23.17 0.57
C LYS A 14 -1.63 -22.68 1.57
N LYS A 15 -0.42 -23.25 1.56
CA LYS A 15 0.70 -22.78 2.41
C LYS A 15 1.12 -21.35 2.05
N TYR A 16 1.18 -21.03 0.76
CA TYR A 16 1.46 -19.69 0.27
C TYR A 16 0.46 -18.67 0.81
N ARG A 17 -0.85 -18.94 0.69
CA ARG A 17 -1.91 -18.05 1.18
C ARG A 17 -1.87 -17.80 2.68
N ILE A 18 -1.45 -18.77 3.49
CA ILE A 18 -1.29 -18.54 4.94
C ILE A 18 -0.14 -17.56 5.21
N ASN A 19 0.96 -17.70 4.45
CA ASN A 19 2.15 -16.88 4.59
C ASN A 19 2.08 -15.54 3.84
N THR A 20 1.03 -15.30 3.05
CA THR A 20 0.84 -14.09 2.23
C THR A 20 -0.57 -13.56 2.39
N GLN A 21 -0.70 -12.37 2.95
CA GLN A 21 -1.99 -11.77 3.25
C GLN A 21 -2.20 -10.49 2.45
N TYR A 22 -3.47 -10.20 2.18
CA TYR A 22 -3.91 -9.05 1.41
C TYR A 22 -4.84 -8.18 2.25
N ILE A 23 -4.51 -6.90 2.36
CA ILE A 23 -5.36 -5.88 2.98
C ILE A 23 -5.94 -5.04 1.85
N PRO A 24 -7.25 -5.16 1.56
CA PRO A 24 -7.89 -4.46 0.47
C PRO A 24 -8.11 -2.97 0.78
N GLN A 25 -8.27 -2.20 -0.30
CA GLN A 25 -8.61 -0.77 -0.28
C GLN A 25 -9.94 -0.50 0.44
N ASP A 26 -10.95 -1.30 0.16
CA ASP A 26 -12.28 -1.17 0.76
C ASP A 26 -12.51 -2.20 1.88
N PRO A 27 -12.42 -1.79 3.17
CA PRO A 27 -12.74 -2.69 4.27
C PRO A 27 -14.23 -3.08 4.30
N TYR A 28 -15.13 -2.24 3.77
CA TYR A 28 -16.58 -2.50 3.76
C TYR A 28 -16.92 -3.70 2.88
N ALA A 29 -16.36 -3.77 1.68
CA ALA A 29 -16.57 -4.89 0.78
C ALA A 29 -15.88 -6.19 1.25
N SER A 30 -14.82 -6.08 2.06
CA SER A 30 -13.99 -7.22 2.44
C SER A 30 -14.42 -7.97 3.71
N LEU A 31 -15.19 -7.31 4.58
CA LEU A 31 -15.67 -7.86 5.85
C LEU A 31 -17.15 -8.22 5.71
N ASN A 32 -17.53 -9.44 6.11
CA ASN A 32 -18.94 -9.82 6.09
C ASN A 32 -19.71 -9.00 7.15
N PRO A 33 -20.66 -8.13 6.76
CA PRO A 33 -21.34 -7.22 7.68
C PRO A 33 -22.28 -7.95 8.64
N TYR A 34 -22.68 -9.18 8.33
CA TYR A 34 -23.62 -9.99 9.13
C TYR A 34 -22.91 -10.91 10.12
N ARG A 35 -21.59 -10.82 10.25
CA ARG A 35 -20.81 -11.55 11.25
C ARG A 35 -20.24 -10.60 12.28
N ARG A 36 -20.14 -11.04 13.53
CA ARG A 36 -19.56 -10.22 14.58
C ARG A 36 -18.04 -10.15 14.41
N VAL A 37 -17.43 -9.13 15.02
CA VAL A 37 -15.98 -8.93 15.03
C VAL A 37 -15.24 -10.17 15.51
N ILE A 38 -15.72 -10.81 16.59
CA ILE A 38 -15.12 -12.06 17.09
C ILE A 38 -15.17 -13.18 16.04
N ASP A 39 -16.31 -13.35 15.38
CA ASP A 39 -16.55 -14.43 14.41
C ASP A 39 -15.63 -14.28 13.18
N LEU A 40 -15.35 -13.03 12.78
CA LEU A 40 -14.46 -12.71 11.66
C LEU A 40 -12.98 -13.03 11.93
N LEU A 41 -12.57 -13.05 13.20
CA LEU A 41 -11.19 -13.32 13.60
C LEU A 41 -11.00 -14.76 14.09
N ILE A 42 -11.90 -15.25 14.95
CA ILE A 42 -11.77 -16.57 15.57
C ILE A 42 -11.87 -17.70 14.54
N ASP A 43 -12.68 -17.53 13.49
CA ASP A 43 -12.76 -18.51 12.41
C ASP A 43 -11.43 -18.68 11.68
N VAL A 44 -10.70 -17.59 11.49
CA VAL A 44 -9.37 -17.63 10.86
C VAL A 44 -8.40 -18.41 11.74
N VAL A 45 -8.41 -18.14 13.05
CA VAL A 45 -7.58 -18.82 14.05
C VAL A 45 -7.89 -20.33 14.09
N LYS A 46 -9.17 -20.71 14.18
CA LYS A 46 -9.63 -22.10 14.24
C LYS A 46 -9.39 -22.84 12.93
N TYR A 47 -9.75 -22.25 11.79
CA TYR A 47 -9.58 -22.87 10.48
C TYR A 47 -8.11 -23.18 10.16
N HIS A 48 -7.19 -22.31 10.59
CA HIS A 48 -5.76 -22.48 10.40
C HIS A 48 -5.05 -23.18 11.58
N LYS A 49 -5.79 -23.67 12.58
CA LYS A 49 -5.27 -24.40 13.75
C LYS A 49 -4.15 -23.64 14.48
N LEU A 50 -4.36 -22.34 14.68
CA LEU A 50 -3.42 -21.48 15.43
C LEU A 50 -3.59 -21.59 16.95
N ALA A 51 -4.59 -22.33 17.41
CA ALA A 51 -4.90 -22.59 18.81
C ALA A 51 -5.47 -24.02 18.93
N SER A 52 -5.28 -24.63 20.10
CA SER A 52 -5.71 -25.99 20.41
C SER A 52 -7.08 -26.02 21.08
N THR A 53 -7.43 -24.95 21.82
CA THR A 53 -8.70 -24.80 22.52
C THR A 53 -9.44 -23.54 22.10
N ASP A 54 -10.73 -23.46 22.44
CA ASP A 54 -11.56 -22.28 22.17
C ASP A 54 -11.11 -21.08 23.01
N GLU A 55 -10.66 -21.32 24.24
CA GLU A 55 -10.07 -20.32 25.13
C GLU A 55 -8.77 -19.74 24.55
N GLU A 56 -7.84 -20.60 24.10
CA GLU A 56 -6.60 -20.17 23.44
C GLU A 56 -6.92 -19.37 22.17
N ALA A 57 -7.90 -19.81 21.37
CA ALA A 57 -8.30 -19.11 20.17
C ALA A 57 -8.81 -17.70 20.48
N LEU A 58 -9.58 -17.56 21.56
CA LEU A 58 -10.09 -16.28 22.03
C LEU A 58 -8.96 -15.36 22.55
N GLU A 59 -7.96 -15.91 23.22
CA GLU A 59 -6.77 -15.15 23.64
C GLU A 59 -5.99 -14.60 22.44
N VAL A 60 -5.77 -15.42 21.40
CA VAL A 60 -5.15 -14.97 20.15
C VAL A 60 -5.93 -13.81 19.52
N VAL A 61 -7.26 -13.90 19.53
CA VAL A 61 -8.15 -12.83 19.03
C VAL A 61 -8.01 -11.56 19.86
N ARG A 62 -8.01 -11.66 21.20
CA ARG A 62 -7.84 -10.49 22.08
C ARG A 62 -6.48 -9.82 21.87
N ASP A 63 -5.41 -10.61 21.81
CA ASP A 63 -4.04 -10.11 21.60
C ASP A 63 -3.93 -9.36 20.27
N VAL A 64 -4.41 -9.93 19.16
CA VAL A 64 -4.36 -9.23 17.87
C VAL A 64 -5.21 -7.96 17.87
N MET A 65 -6.38 -7.95 18.53
CA MET A 65 -7.22 -6.75 18.66
C MET A 65 -6.50 -5.64 19.43
N VAL A 66 -5.80 -5.97 20.53
CA VAL A 66 -4.99 -5.00 21.28
C VAL A 66 -3.86 -4.44 20.40
N ARG A 67 -3.12 -5.31 19.68
CA ARG A 67 -2.02 -4.88 18.80
C ARG A 67 -2.47 -3.97 17.67
N VAL A 68 -3.70 -4.13 17.18
CA VAL A 68 -4.26 -3.23 16.17
C VAL A 68 -4.93 -1.99 16.75
N GLY A 69 -4.95 -1.82 18.07
CA GLY A 69 -5.55 -0.67 18.75
C GLY A 69 -7.07 -0.72 18.89
N LEU A 70 -7.68 -1.90 18.80
CA LEU A 70 -9.09 -2.14 19.15
C LEU A 70 -9.19 -2.49 20.63
N THR A 71 -8.91 -1.50 21.49
CA THR A 71 -8.74 -1.69 22.94
C THR A 71 -9.79 -0.92 23.73
N PRO A 72 -10.37 -1.52 24.80
CA PRO A 72 -10.29 -2.94 25.17
C PRO A 72 -11.11 -3.83 24.20
N PRO A 73 -10.63 -5.05 23.86
CA PRO A 73 -11.30 -5.94 22.90
C PRO A 73 -12.79 -6.21 23.20
N GLU A 74 -13.14 -6.29 24.47
CA GLU A 74 -14.48 -6.61 24.98
C GLU A 74 -15.55 -5.63 24.46
N LYS A 75 -15.17 -4.37 24.19
CA LYS A 75 -16.07 -3.37 23.60
C LYS A 75 -16.46 -3.69 22.16
N TYR A 76 -15.65 -4.49 21.46
CA TYR A 76 -15.72 -4.72 20.03
C TYR A 76 -16.18 -6.13 19.66
N LEU A 77 -15.82 -7.15 20.44
CA LEU A 77 -16.04 -8.57 20.11
C LEU A 77 -17.46 -8.89 19.62
N LYS A 78 -18.48 -8.35 20.30
CA LYS A 78 -19.90 -8.58 19.99
C LYS A 78 -20.49 -7.63 18.94
N ARG A 79 -19.72 -6.63 18.50
CA ARG A 79 -20.16 -5.68 17.47
C ARG A 79 -20.11 -6.33 16.10
N TYR A 80 -20.83 -5.73 15.16
CA TYR A 80 -20.74 -6.01 13.73
C TYR A 80 -19.87 -4.94 13.04
N PRO A 81 -19.27 -5.23 11.87
CA PRO A 81 -18.47 -4.27 11.12
C PRO A 81 -19.18 -2.92 10.90
N PHE A 82 -20.47 -2.92 10.58
CA PHE A 82 -21.24 -1.69 10.36
C PHE A 82 -21.36 -0.81 11.62
N GLN A 83 -21.12 -1.34 12.82
CA GLN A 83 -21.16 -0.60 14.09
C GLN A 83 -19.79 0.01 14.49
N LEU A 84 -18.75 -0.18 13.67
CA LEU A 84 -17.42 0.36 13.89
C LEU A 84 -17.22 1.67 13.11
N SER A 85 -16.37 2.57 13.58
CA SER A 85 -15.89 3.70 12.78
C SER A 85 -15.02 3.23 11.60
N GLY A 86 -14.78 4.09 10.60
CA GLY A 86 -13.92 3.75 9.46
C GLY A 86 -12.53 3.28 9.88
N GLY A 87 -11.91 3.98 10.84
CA GLY A 87 -10.60 3.60 11.39
C GLY A 87 -10.62 2.27 12.15
N GLU A 88 -11.68 2.00 12.92
CA GLU A 88 -11.84 0.72 13.63
C GLU A 88 -12.07 -0.46 12.66
N ARG A 89 -12.87 -0.26 11.60
CA ARG A 89 -13.03 -1.27 10.54
C ARG A 89 -11.72 -1.57 9.85
N GLN A 90 -10.92 -0.55 9.56
CA GLN A 90 -9.62 -0.74 8.95
C GLN A 90 -8.65 -1.49 9.86
N ARG A 91 -8.64 -1.17 11.17
CA ARG A 91 -7.90 -1.94 12.17
C ARG A 91 -8.34 -3.39 12.24
N LEU A 92 -9.64 -3.66 12.11
CA LEU A 92 -10.16 -5.04 12.02
C LEU A 92 -9.70 -5.76 10.75
N SER A 93 -9.67 -5.09 9.60
CA SER A 93 -9.12 -5.63 8.35
C SER A 93 -7.63 -6.00 8.51
N ILE A 94 -6.85 -5.11 9.14
CA ILE A 94 -5.44 -5.37 9.49
C ILE A 94 -5.33 -6.55 10.47
N ALA A 95 -6.17 -6.61 11.50
CA ALA A 95 -6.15 -7.70 12.49
C ALA A 95 -6.37 -9.06 11.82
N ARG A 96 -7.32 -9.14 10.89
CA ARG A 96 -7.62 -10.36 10.14
C ARG A 96 -6.43 -10.82 9.28
N ALA A 97 -5.64 -9.90 8.74
CA ALA A 97 -4.42 -10.24 8.00
C ALA A 97 -3.27 -10.66 8.94
N VAL A 98 -3.03 -9.92 10.01
CA VAL A 98 -1.85 -10.13 10.88
C VAL A 98 -2.02 -11.26 11.89
N VAL A 99 -3.25 -11.69 12.20
CA VAL A 99 -3.51 -12.83 13.11
C VAL A 99 -2.86 -14.12 12.63
N LEU A 100 -2.68 -14.27 11.31
CA LEU A 100 -1.99 -15.42 10.70
C LEU A 100 -0.47 -15.37 10.78
N LYS A 101 0.10 -14.26 11.31
CA LYS A 101 1.55 -13.99 11.34
C LYS A 101 2.22 -14.26 9.98
N PRO A 102 1.73 -13.66 8.88
CA PRO A 102 2.24 -13.94 7.54
C PRO A 102 3.68 -13.46 7.37
N ARG A 103 4.39 -14.00 6.38
CA ARG A 103 5.73 -13.54 5.99
C ARG A 103 5.68 -12.35 5.03
N TYR A 104 4.57 -12.17 4.33
CA TYR A 104 4.37 -11.11 3.35
C TYR A 104 2.96 -10.54 3.41
N ILE A 105 2.85 -9.21 3.34
CA ILE A 105 1.58 -8.49 3.32
C ILE A 105 1.56 -7.56 2.10
N VAL A 106 0.49 -7.61 1.33
CA VAL A 106 0.14 -6.60 0.33
C VAL A 106 -0.96 -5.73 0.92
N ALA A 107 -0.69 -4.45 1.10
CA ALA A 107 -1.67 -3.49 1.56
C ALA A 107 -2.00 -2.51 0.43
N ASP A 108 -3.19 -2.65 -0.12
CA ASP A 108 -3.67 -1.85 -1.25
C ASP A 108 -4.51 -0.69 -0.72
N GLU A 109 -3.95 0.52 -0.79
CA GLU A 109 -4.58 1.75 -0.32
C GLU A 109 -5.27 1.64 1.06
N PRO A 110 -4.59 1.08 2.08
CA PRO A 110 -5.24 0.66 3.33
C PRO A 110 -5.68 1.82 4.22
N VAL A 111 -5.57 3.08 3.77
CA VAL A 111 -5.96 4.27 4.53
C VAL A 111 -6.71 5.30 3.67
N THR A 112 -7.09 4.97 2.44
CA THR A 112 -7.69 5.96 1.52
C THR A 112 -9.06 6.45 1.97
N MET A 113 -9.84 5.61 2.66
CA MET A 113 -11.19 5.96 3.14
C MET A 113 -11.19 6.61 4.55
N LEU A 114 -10.03 7.02 5.05
CA LEU A 114 -9.88 7.55 6.41
C LEU A 114 -9.57 9.05 6.39
N ASP A 115 -10.12 9.76 7.39
CA ASP A 115 -9.75 11.14 7.66
C ASP A 115 -8.25 11.26 7.98
N ALA A 116 -7.65 12.40 7.63
CA ALA A 116 -6.23 12.65 7.81
C ALA A 116 -5.74 12.39 9.25
N SER A 117 -6.57 12.72 10.25
CA SER A 117 -6.29 12.48 11.67
C SER A 117 -6.20 11.00 12.05
N LEU A 118 -6.91 10.11 11.34
CA LEU A 118 -6.92 8.66 11.58
C LEU A 118 -5.84 7.92 10.79
N LYS A 119 -5.45 8.42 9.61
CA LYS A 119 -4.43 7.78 8.74
C LYS A 119 -3.14 7.50 9.50
N ALA A 120 -2.62 8.48 10.24
CA ALA A 120 -1.35 8.33 10.98
C ALA A 120 -1.40 7.20 12.02
N GLY A 121 -2.52 7.10 12.75
CA GLY A 121 -2.72 6.05 13.74
C GLY A 121 -2.81 4.65 13.10
N VAL A 122 -3.51 4.52 11.97
CA VAL A 122 -3.63 3.23 11.26
C VAL A 122 -2.31 2.84 10.59
N MET A 123 -1.60 3.79 9.99
CA MET A 123 -0.26 3.57 9.41
C MET A 123 0.74 3.09 10.46
N LYS A 124 0.79 3.75 11.62
CA LYS A 124 1.66 3.35 12.74
C LYS A 124 1.34 1.92 13.20
N THR A 125 0.06 1.59 13.32
CA THR A 125 -0.39 0.24 13.69
C THR A 125 0.03 -0.81 12.67
N LEU A 126 -0.22 -0.58 11.37
CA LEU A 126 0.17 -1.51 10.31
C LEU A 126 1.68 -1.76 10.34
N LYS A 127 2.49 -0.69 10.37
CA LYS A 127 3.95 -0.78 10.39
C LYS A 127 4.48 -1.52 11.60
N ASN A 128 3.97 -1.21 12.79
CA ASN A 128 4.41 -1.88 14.02
C ASN A 128 4.09 -3.37 13.94
N ASN A 129 2.87 -3.75 13.55
CA ASN A 129 2.50 -5.16 13.43
C ASN A 129 3.36 -5.89 12.41
N VAL A 130 3.58 -5.32 11.22
CA VAL A 130 4.46 -5.88 10.17
C VAL A 130 5.87 -6.09 10.71
N ARG A 131 6.43 -5.10 11.40
CA ARG A 131 7.77 -5.17 12.00
C ARG A 131 7.84 -6.25 13.08
N ASP A 132 6.87 -6.27 13.98
CA ASP A 132 6.88 -7.15 15.15
C ASP A 132 6.72 -8.63 14.75
N ILE A 133 6.06 -8.93 13.63
CA ILE A 133 6.00 -10.30 13.05
C ILE A 133 7.14 -10.60 12.06
N GLY A 134 8.02 -9.64 11.77
CA GLY A 134 9.11 -9.80 10.80
C GLY A 134 8.64 -9.99 9.35
N ALA A 135 7.47 -9.44 8.98
CA ALA A 135 6.91 -9.56 7.65
C ALA A 135 7.50 -8.53 6.67
N SER A 136 7.54 -8.90 5.39
CA SER A 136 7.73 -7.95 4.30
C SER A 136 6.40 -7.29 3.93
N LEU A 137 6.41 -5.99 3.62
CA LEU A 137 5.22 -5.22 3.26
C LEU A 137 5.39 -4.60 1.87
N LEU A 138 4.46 -4.91 0.96
CA LEU A 138 4.19 -4.11 -0.23
C LEU A 138 3.02 -3.18 0.08
N PHE A 139 3.27 -1.87 0.00
CA PHE A 139 2.27 -0.85 0.27
C PHE A 139 1.97 -0.10 -1.03
N ILE A 140 0.70 -0.03 -1.41
CA ILE A 140 0.23 0.63 -2.62
C ILE A 140 -0.54 1.88 -2.20
N THR A 141 -0.23 3.02 -2.80
CA THR A 141 -0.94 4.26 -2.56
C THR A 141 -0.81 5.23 -3.73
N HIS A 142 -1.85 6.03 -3.95
CA HIS A 142 -1.80 7.21 -4.79
C HIS A 142 -1.39 8.48 -4.01
N GLU A 143 -1.30 8.41 -2.67
CA GLU A 143 -0.99 9.56 -1.82
C GLU A 143 0.49 9.55 -1.40
N ILE A 144 1.31 10.31 -2.13
CA ILE A 144 2.76 10.38 -1.93
C ILE A 144 3.15 10.90 -0.52
N SER A 145 2.28 11.66 0.16
CA SER A 145 2.52 12.16 1.52
C SER A 145 2.68 11.01 2.53
N LEU A 146 2.08 9.85 2.27
CA LEU A 146 2.19 8.67 3.14
C LEU A 146 3.58 8.04 3.12
N LEU A 147 4.43 8.40 2.15
CA LEU A 147 5.81 7.95 2.10
C LEU A 147 6.61 8.38 3.35
N GLN A 148 6.23 9.49 4.00
CA GLN A 148 6.87 9.95 5.25
C GLN A 148 6.80 8.91 6.39
N PHE A 149 5.85 7.98 6.32
CA PHE A 149 5.76 6.91 7.30
C PHE A 149 6.78 5.80 7.07
N PHE A 150 7.52 5.77 5.96
CA PHE A 150 8.48 4.71 5.63
C PHE A 150 9.94 5.12 5.90
N GLY A 151 10.84 4.13 5.95
CA GLY A 151 12.25 4.39 6.18
C GLY A 151 12.94 4.88 4.90
N SER A 152 14.03 5.62 5.03
CA SER A 152 14.80 6.16 3.88
C SER A 152 15.27 5.08 2.89
N GLN A 153 15.50 3.86 3.37
CA GLN A 153 15.94 2.72 2.56
C GLN A 153 14.79 1.95 1.87
N THR A 154 13.55 2.36 2.06
CA THR A 154 12.39 1.75 1.40
C THR A 154 12.50 1.95 -0.12
N ARG A 155 12.32 0.89 -0.89
CA ARG A 155 12.24 0.98 -2.37
C ARG A 155 10.88 1.50 -2.77
N VAL A 156 10.85 2.49 -3.66
CA VAL A 156 9.62 3.09 -4.19
C VAL A 156 9.57 2.86 -5.69
N TYR A 157 8.39 2.53 -6.20
CA TYR A 157 8.12 2.36 -7.63
C TYR A 157 7.00 3.31 -8.00
N VAL A 158 7.30 4.28 -8.86
CA VAL A 158 6.31 5.23 -9.40
C VAL A 158 5.75 4.66 -10.69
N MET A 159 4.44 4.48 -10.73
CA MET A 159 3.74 3.89 -11.86
C MET A 159 2.80 4.91 -12.51
N TYR A 160 2.69 4.87 -13.84
CA TYR A 160 1.71 5.64 -14.60
C TYR A 160 1.19 4.80 -15.77
N LEU A 161 -0.14 4.72 -15.92
CA LEU A 161 -0.81 3.89 -16.94
C LEU A 161 -0.26 2.45 -17.03
N GLY A 162 0.01 1.84 -15.88
CA GLY A 162 0.51 0.46 -15.78
C GLY A 162 2.00 0.28 -16.09
N GLU A 163 2.75 1.37 -16.23
CA GLU A 163 4.19 1.35 -16.53
C GLU A 163 4.99 1.92 -15.36
N ILE A 164 6.08 1.25 -14.97
CA ILE A 164 7.03 1.79 -13.98
C ILE A 164 7.84 2.88 -14.66
N LEU A 165 7.67 4.12 -14.21
CA LEU A 165 8.37 5.28 -14.75
C LEU A 165 9.66 5.60 -14.00
N GLU A 166 9.67 5.29 -12.69
CA GLU A 166 10.83 5.54 -11.83
C GLU A 166 10.86 4.54 -10.67
N HIS A 167 12.05 4.06 -10.30
CA HIS A 167 12.27 3.21 -9.14
C HIS A 167 13.62 3.50 -8.49
N CYS A 168 13.60 3.83 -7.21
CA CYS A 168 14.79 4.12 -6.40
C CYS A 168 14.48 3.96 -4.90
N ARG A 169 15.44 4.31 -4.03
CA ARG A 169 15.18 4.40 -2.59
C ARG A 169 14.38 5.66 -2.29
N LEU A 170 13.60 5.64 -1.21
CA LEU A 170 12.78 6.76 -0.80
C LEU A 170 13.61 8.03 -0.54
N SER A 171 14.82 7.89 0.01
CA SER A 171 15.74 9.04 0.16
C SER A 171 15.99 9.75 -1.16
N ASP A 172 16.29 8.97 -2.20
CA ASP A 172 16.73 9.47 -3.50
C ASP A 172 15.53 10.01 -4.29
N LEU A 173 14.37 9.37 -4.16
CA LEU A 173 13.12 9.86 -4.75
C LEU A 173 12.75 11.25 -4.25
N VAL A 174 12.92 11.51 -2.95
CA VAL A 174 12.53 12.78 -2.32
C VAL A 174 13.55 13.90 -2.61
N THR A 175 14.84 13.58 -2.66
CA THR A 175 15.91 14.57 -2.84
C THR A 175 16.25 14.82 -4.31
N ASN A 176 16.21 13.79 -5.14
CA ASN A 176 16.59 13.83 -6.56
C ASN A 176 15.58 13.07 -7.45
N PRO A 177 14.29 13.46 -7.48
CA PRO A 177 13.33 12.85 -8.39
C PRO A 177 13.75 13.09 -9.84
N LEU A 178 13.82 12.05 -10.66
CA LEU A 178 14.32 12.17 -12.03
C LEU A 178 13.21 12.29 -13.06
N HIS A 179 12.15 11.47 -12.98
CA HIS A 179 11.08 11.47 -13.96
C HIS A 179 10.18 12.71 -13.81
N PRO A 180 9.79 13.41 -14.90
CA PRO A 180 8.90 14.58 -14.82
C PRO A 180 7.59 14.34 -14.06
N TYR A 181 7.05 13.12 -14.17
CA TYR A 181 5.87 12.69 -13.40
C TYR A 181 6.13 12.68 -11.89
N THR A 182 7.24 12.08 -11.44
CA THR A 182 7.62 12.02 -10.02
C THR A 182 7.86 13.41 -9.46
N LYS A 183 8.59 14.26 -10.19
CA LYS A 183 8.80 15.68 -9.83
C LYS A 183 7.46 16.36 -9.54
N ALA A 184 6.51 16.21 -10.46
CA ALA A 184 5.21 16.83 -10.30
C ALA A 184 4.35 16.23 -9.17
N LEU A 185 4.46 14.93 -8.88
CA LEU A 185 3.81 14.33 -7.71
C LEU A 185 4.35 14.95 -6.41
N LEU A 186 5.66 15.16 -6.31
CA LEU A 186 6.30 15.78 -5.15
C LEU A 186 5.98 17.28 -5.04
N ASP A 187 5.90 17.98 -6.18
CA ASP A 187 5.52 19.39 -6.24
C ASP A 187 4.08 19.60 -5.74
N ALA A 188 3.20 18.61 -5.94
CA ALA A 188 1.81 18.66 -5.50
C ALA A 188 1.64 18.47 -3.97
N ILE A 189 2.69 18.09 -3.23
CA ILE A 189 2.62 17.96 -1.77
C ILE A 189 2.50 19.36 -1.16
N PRO A 190 1.46 19.64 -0.36
CA PRO A 190 1.30 20.93 0.30
C PRO A 190 2.46 21.22 1.24
N LEU A 191 3.10 22.39 1.09
CA LEU A 191 4.07 22.87 2.06
C LEU A 191 3.35 23.53 3.25
N PRO A 192 3.84 23.33 4.49
CA PRO A 192 3.30 23.98 5.68
C PRO A 192 3.44 25.50 5.64
N ASP A 193 4.56 25.99 5.10
CA ASP A 193 4.82 27.42 4.94
C ASP A 193 4.15 27.94 3.66
N PRO A 194 3.17 28.86 3.76
CA PRO A 194 2.46 29.41 2.61
C PRO A 194 3.36 30.28 1.71
N THR A 195 4.44 30.87 2.23
CA THR A 195 5.35 31.74 1.46
C THR A 195 6.22 30.94 0.48
N MET A 196 6.45 29.66 0.76
CA MET A 196 7.24 28.76 -0.08
C MET A 196 6.46 28.22 -1.29
N ARG A 197 5.13 28.39 -1.33
CA ARG A 197 4.25 27.84 -2.38
C ARG A 197 4.46 28.47 -3.75
N GLU A 198 4.81 29.76 -3.82
CA GLU A 198 4.98 30.47 -5.09
C GLU A 198 6.14 29.95 -5.94
N SER A 199 7.07 29.19 -5.33
CA SER A 199 8.27 28.66 -6.00
C SER A 199 8.04 27.36 -6.79
N ARG A 200 6.93 26.64 -6.58
CA ARG A 200 6.66 25.35 -7.25
C ARG A 200 5.59 25.47 -8.33
N LYS A 201 6.01 25.51 -9.60
CA LYS A 201 5.10 25.40 -10.75
C LYS A 201 4.72 23.93 -10.94
N VAL A 202 3.41 23.64 -10.98
CA VAL A 202 2.91 22.29 -11.28
C VAL A 202 3.41 21.87 -12.67
N SER A 203 4.20 20.80 -12.72
CA SER A 203 5.00 20.41 -13.89
C SER A 203 4.28 19.50 -14.91
N ILE A 204 2.95 19.36 -14.82
CA ILE A 204 2.13 18.53 -15.74
C ILE A 204 0.81 19.22 -16.04
N THR A 205 0.39 19.17 -17.30
CA THR A 205 -0.87 19.76 -17.79
C THR A 205 -1.75 18.72 -18.46
N GLY A 206 -3.04 19.02 -18.63
CA GLY A 206 -3.97 18.17 -19.37
C GLY A 206 -4.53 16.98 -18.58
N GLN A 207 -5.51 16.31 -19.20
CA GLN A 207 -6.23 15.16 -18.62
C GLN A 207 -5.41 13.87 -18.67
N ILE A 208 -5.71 12.95 -17.76
CA ILE A 208 -5.10 11.62 -17.72
C ILE A 208 -5.60 10.82 -18.95
N PRO A 209 -4.70 10.27 -19.80
CA PRO A 209 -5.11 9.45 -20.93
C PRO A 209 -5.80 8.16 -20.49
N SER A 210 -6.56 7.56 -21.40
CA SER A 210 -7.21 6.27 -21.15
C SER A 210 -6.17 5.16 -20.91
N PRO A 211 -6.32 4.34 -19.85
CA PRO A 211 -5.51 3.14 -19.66
C PRO A 211 -5.75 2.06 -20.74
N ILE A 212 -6.90 2.10 -21.42
CA ILE A 212 -7.26 1.19 -22.52
C ILE A 212 -6.61 1.67 -23.82
N ASN A 213 -6.76 2.96 -24.13
CA ASN A 213 -6.19 3.59 -25.31
C ASN A 213 -4.98 4.42 -24.91
N LYS A 214 -3.88 3.73 -24.60
CA LYS A 214 -2.64 4.38 -24.16
C LYS A 214 -2.04 5.20 -25.31
N PRO A 215 -1.44 6.36 -25.01
CA PRO A 215 -0.63 7.09 -25.97
C PRO A 215 0.51 6.23 -26.50
N SER A 216 0.91 6.44 -27.76
CA SER A 216 2.11 5.85 -28.33
C SER A 216 3.37 6.36 -27.61
N GLY A 217 4.47 5.61 -27.73
CA GLY A 217 5.75 5.96 -27.14
C GLY A 217 5.72 6.06 -25.60
N CYS A 218 6.14 7.21 -25.07
CA CYS A 218 6.13 7.51 -23.64
C CYS A 218 4.69 7.81 -23.16
N PRO A 219 4.18 7.11 -22.12
CA PRO A 219 2.81 7.30 -21.66
C PRO A 219 2.54 8.70 -21.09
N LEU A 220 3.57 9.41 -20.61
CA LEU A 220 3.44 10.78 -20.09
C LEU A 220 3.47 11.85 -21.20
N HIS A 221 3.90 11.54 -22.43
CA HIS A 221 4.17 12.56 -23.45
C HIS A 221 3.02 13.56 -23.70
N PRO A 222 1.72 13.20 -23.61
CA PRO A 222 0.63 14.17 -23.83
C PRO A 222 0.54 15.25 -22.74
N ARG A 223 1.15 15.01 -21.58
CA ARG A 223 1.08 15.85 -20.39
C ARG A 223 2.45 16.42 -19.98
N CYS A 224 3.53 15.82 -20.47
CA CYS A 224 4.90 16.15 -20.11
C CYS A 224 5.33 17.51 -20.67
N LEU A 225 5.79 18.42 -19.82
CA LEU A 225 6.35 19.72 -20.24
C LEU A 225 7.71 19.59 -20.94
N TYR A 226 8.38 18.45 -20.80
CA TYR A 226 9.71 18.17 -21.38
C TYR A 226 9.65 17.21 -22.58
N VAL A 227 8.50 17.15 -23.25
CA VAL A 227 8.27 16.24 -24.37
C VAL A 227 9.25 16.52 -25.53
N LYS A 228 9.89 15.45 -26.06
CA LYS A 228 10.70 15.47 -27.28
C LYS A 228 9.96 14.70 -28.39
N PRO A 229 10.30 14.89 -29.67
CA PRO A 229 9.69 14.13 -30.77
C PRO A 229 9.70 12.61 -30.54
N ILE A 230 10.86 12.05 -30.15
CA ILE A 230 11.03 10.61 -29.83
C ILE A 230 10.06 10.09 -28.75
N CYS A 231 9.58 10.95 -27.85
CA CYS A 231 8.63 10.55 -26.80
C CYS A 231 7.25 10.17 -27.36
N ARG A 232 6.89 10.62 -28.56
CA ARG A 232 5.60 10.31 -29.19
C ARG A 232 5.62 8.95 -29.88
N ASP A 233 6.78 8.53 -30.35
CA ASP A 233 6.93 7.37 -31.22
C ASP A 233 7.51 6.17 -30.46
N GLU A 234 8.43 6.42 -29.53
CA GLU A 234 9.18 5.36 -28.85
C GLU A 234 8.98 5.37 -27.33
N LYS A 235 8.78 4.17 -26.78
CA LYS A 235 8.69 3.98 -25.34
C LYS A 235 10.10 4.04 -24.73
N PRO A 236 10.35 4.92 -23.75
CA PRO A 236 11.66 4.98 -23.14
C PRO A 236 11.93 3.67 -22.37
N PRO A 237 13.11 3.06 -22.53
CA PRO A 237 13.48 1.89 -21.75
C PRO A 237 13.73 2.30 -20.29
N LEU A 238 13.48 1.39 -19.35
CA LEU A 238 13.82 1.59 -17.95
C LEU A 238 15.34 1.45 -17.78
N LYS A 239 16.06 2.56 -17.65
CA LYS A 239 17.52 2.60 -17.54
C LYS A 239 17.94 2.90 -16.10
N ASN A 240 19.08 2.34 -15.68
CA ASN A 240 19.74 2.71 -14.43
C ASN A 240 20.56 3.99 -14.66
N VAL A 241 20.05 5.13 -14.21
CA VAL A 241 20.67 6.45 -14.44
C VAL A 241 21.71 6.77 -13.37
N GLU A 242 21.42 6.41 -12.12
CA GLU A 242 22.32 6.52 -10.97
C GLU A 242 22.33 5.20 -10.19
N LYS A 243 23.10 5.08 -9.11
CA LYS A 243 23.22 3.83 -8.35
C LYS A 243 21.86 3.40 -7.77
N ASP A 244 21.31 2.29 -8.27
CA ASP A 244 19.99 1.75 -7.91
C ASP A 244 18.81 2.72 -8.22
N HIS A 245 18.98 3.64 -9.18
CA HIS A 245 17.96 4.62 -9.58
C HIS A 245 17.58 4.45 -11.04
N PHE A 246 16.42 3.84 -11.25
CA PHE A 246 15.91 3.47 -12.57
C PHE A 246 14.87 4.46 -13.05
N VAL A 247 14.94 4.88 -14.32
CA VAL A 247 14.02 5.83 -14.93
C VAL A 247 13.69 5.41 -16.36
N ALA A 248 12.42 5.46 -16.73
CA ALA A 248 11.94 5.29 -18.09
C ALA A 248 11.62 6.65 -18.71
N CYS A 249 12.65 7.41 -19.13
CA CYS A 249 12.49 8.73 -19.75
C CYS A 249 13.61 9.02 -20.75
N HIS A 250 13.28 9.56 -21.94
CA HIS A 250 14.25 9.94 -22.98
C HIS A 250 15.12 11.16 -22.64
N LEU A 251 14.95 11.76 -21.46
CA LEU A 251 15.87 12.77 -20.95
C LEU A 251 17.19 12.15 -20.44
N TYR A 252 17.22 10.82 -20.26
CA TYR A 252 18.34 10.04 -19.73
C TYR A 252 18.68 8.84 -20.62
#